data_AF-A0A8K1FVS9-F1
#
_entry.id   AF-A0A8K1FVS9-F1
#
_cell.length_a   1.000
_cell.length_b   1.000
_cell.length_c   1.000
_cell.angle_alpha   90.00
_cell.angle_beta   90.00
_cell.angle_gamma   90.00
#
_symmetry.space_group_name_H-M   'P 1'
#
loop_
_entity.id
_entity.type
_entity.pdbx_description
1 polymer ?
#
loop_
_entity_poly.entity_id
_entity_poly.type
_entity_poly.pdbx_seq_one_letter_code
_entity_poly.pdbx_strand_id
1 'polypeptide(L)'
;MVVPALEPPAPPAMVADVVFVIEGTANLGPYFESLRKHYLLPAIEYFNGGPPAETDFGGDFGGTQYSLVVFNTVDCAPESYVQCHAPTSSAYEFLTWLDSIQ
;
A
#
# COMPACT_ATOMS: atom_id res chain seq x y z
N MET A 1 -16.18 -15.75 -40.70
CA MET A 1 -16.52 -15.41 -39.29
C MET A 1 -15.45 -16.04 -38.42
N VAL A 2 -14.58 -15.23 -37.83
CA VAL A 2 -13.53 -15.72 -36.92
C VAL A 2 -14.14 -15.67 -35.52
N VAL A 3 -14.33 -16.84 -34.90
CA VAL A 3 -14.72 -16.92 -33.48
C VAL A 3 -13.53 -16.44 -32.65
N PRO A 4 -13.68 -15.44 -31.77
CA PRO A 4 -12.61 -15.07 -30.86
C PRO A 4 -12.33 -16.26 -29.95
N ALA A 5 -11.05 -16.57 -29.74
CA ALA A 5 -10.66 -17.53 -28.72
C ALA A 5 -11.13 -17.01 -27.36
N LEU A 6 -11.85 -17.85 -26.60
CA LEU A 6 -12.19 -17.57 -25.21
C LEU A 6 -10.90 -17.45 -24.42
N GLU A 7 -10.58 -16.23 -23.99
CA GLU A 7 -9.49 -15.97 -23.07
C GLU A 7 -9.74 -16.77 -21.78
N PRO A 8 -8.74 -17.48 -21.23
CA PRO A 8 -8.92 -18.26 -20.02
C PRO A 8 -9.38 -17.35 -18.87
N PRO A 9 -10.22 -17.85 -17.94
CA PRO A 9 -10.61 -17.06 -16.79
C PRO A 9 -9.35 -16.62 -16.04
N ALA A 10 -9.26 -15.31 -15.77
CA ALA A 10 -8.19 -14.77 -14.95
C ALA A 10 -8.12 -15.56 -13.62
N PRO A 11 -6.91 -15.83 -13.09
CA PRO A 11 -6.80 -16.42 -11.76
C PRO A 11 -7.66 -15.60 -10.78
N PRO A 12 -8.31 -16.26 -9.80
CA PRO A 12 -9.16 -15.55 -8.84
C PRO A 12 -8.34 -14.42 -8.22
N ALA A 13 -8.89 -13.20 -8.25
CA ALA A 13 -8.26 -12.03 -7.65
C ALA A 13 -7.96 -12.37 -6.19
N MET A 14 -6.68 -12.30 -5.82
CA MET A 14 -6.24 -12.60 -4.46
C MET A 14 -6.67 -11.44 -3.56
N VAL A 15 -7.53 -11.73 -2.57
CA VAL A 15 -7.96 -10.77 -1.56
C VAL A 15 -7.15 -11.00 -0.30
N ALA A 16 -6.48 -9.95 0.19
CA ALA A 16 -5.68 -10.01 1.41
C ALA A 16 -5.83 -8.73 2.24
N ASP A 17 -5.69 -8.86 3.55
CA ASP A 17 -5.48 -7.71 4.42
C ASP A 17 -3.98 -7.52 4.61
N VAL A 18 -3.46 -6.35 4.25
CA VAL A 18 -2.03 -6.04 4.18
C VAL A 18 -1.69 -4.93 5.17
N VAL A 19 -0.81 -5.24 6.11
CA VAL A 19 -0.29 -4.26 7.08
C VAL A 19 1.16 -3.93 6.74
N PHE A 20 1.42 -2.67 6.42
CA PHE A 20 2.76 -2.14 6.23
C PHE A 20 3.28 -1.59 7.56
N VAL A 21 4.37 -2.18 8.05
CA VAL A 21 5.07 -1.71 9.26
C VAL A 21 6.37 -1.05 8.81
N ILE A 22 6.47 0.27 8.96
CA ILE A 22 7.57 1.08 8.42
C ILE A 22 8.25 1.84 9.55
N GLU A 23 9.58 1.90 9.49
CA GLU A 23 10.38 2.72 10.41
C GLU A 23 10.16 4.21 10.10
N GLY A 24 9.78 5.02 11.08
CA GLY A 24 9.61 6.48 10.95
C GLY A 24 10.80 7.30 11.46
N THR A 25 11.94 6.66 11.72
CA THR A 25 13.14 7.34 12.23
C THR A 25 13.96 7.98 11.11
N ALA A 26 14.82 8.95 11.47
CA ALA A 26 15.75 9.57 10.53
C ALA A 26 16.73 8.57 9.87
N ASN A 27 16.91 7.37 10.43
CA ASN A 27 17.76 6.33 9.87
C ASN A 27 17.21 5.77 8.54
N LEU A 28 15.88 5.80 8.34
CA LEU A 28 15.27 5.37 7.09
C LEU A 28 15.41 6.41 5.96
N GLY A 29 15.55 7.69 6.30
CA GLY A 29 15.53 8.82 5.36
C GLY A 29 16.38 8.63 4.09
N PRO A 30 17.67 8.25 4.17
CA PRO A 30 18.53 8.04 3.00
C PRO A 30 18.07 6.90 2.07
N TYR A 31 17.26 5.98 2.58
CA TYR A 31 16.82 4.78 1.87
C TYR A 31 15.36 4.81 1.47
N PHE A 32 14.58 5.77 1.99
CA PHE A 32 13.12 5.81 1.86
C PHE A 32 12.66 5.80 0.40
N GLU A 33 13.24 6.63 -0.46
CA GLU A 33 12.95 6.66 -1.91
C GLU A 33 13.21 5.31 -2.59
N SER A 34 14.31 4.65 -2.22
CA SER A 34 14.64 3.33 -2.77
C SER A 34 13.69 2.25 -2.26
N LEU A 35 13.35 2.27 -0.97
CA LEU A 35 12.36 1.38 -0.37
C LEU A 35 10.99 1.55 -1.04
N ARG A 36 10.55 2.81 -1.20
CA ARG A 36 9.29 3.16 -1.85
C ARG A 36 9.22 2.63 -3.27
N LYS A 37 10.22 2.97 -4.10
CA LYS A 37 10.22 2.62 -5.52
C LYS A 37 10.35 1.13 -5.79
N HIS A 38 11.19 0.43 -5.03
CA HIS A 38 11.55 -0.97 -5.35
C HIS A 38 10.78 -2.01 -4.54
N TYR A 39 10.13 -1.63 -3.45
CA TYR A 39 9.41 -2.58 -2.58
C TYR A 39 7.97 -2.16 -2.30
N LEU A 40 7.74 -0.93 -1.84
CA LEU A 40 6.39 -0.52 -1.39
C LEU A 40 5.43 -0.38 -2.57
N LEU A 41 5.79 0.38 -3.62
CA LEU A 41 4.95 0.55 -4.80
C LEU A 41 4.66 -0.80 -5.51
N PRO A 42 5.66 -1.67 -5.76
CA PRO A 42 5.40 -2.98 -6.36
C PRO A 42 4.52 -3.88 -5.50
N ALA A 43 4.67 -3.84 -4.17
CA ALA A 43 3.84 -4.64 -3.27
C ALA A 43 2.38 -4.16 -3.28
N ILE A 44 2.16 -2.84 -3.24
CA ILE A 44 0.81 -2.26 -3.33
C ILE A 44 0.16 -2.64 -4.65
N GLU A 45 0.85 -2.44 -5.78
CA GLU A 45 0.35 -2.79 -7.11
C GLU A 45 0.00 -4.29 -7.22
N TYR A 46 0.84 -5.16 -6.64
CA TYR A 46 0.58 -6.60 -6.61
C TYR A 46 -0.70 -6.96 -5.84
N PHE A 47 -0.88 -6.43 -4.62
CA PHE A 47 -2.07 -6.70 -3.80
C PHE A 47 -3.33 -5.98 -4.29
N ASN A 48 -3.15 -4.87 -5.03
CA ASN A 48 -4.23 -4.12 -5.66
C ASN A 48 -4.64 -4.77 -7.00
N GLY A 49 -3.86 -5.71 -7.54
CA GLY A 49 -4.12 -6.29 -8.86
C GLY A 49 -3.94 -5.31 -10.02
N GLY A 50 -3.22 -4.21 -9.81
CA GLY A 50 -3.02 -3.15 -10.79
C GLY A 50 -2.55 -1.83 -10.15
N PRO A 51 -2.14 -0.84 -10.96
CA PRO A 51 -1.64 0.42 -10.44
C PRO A 51 -2.72 1.16 -9.61
N PRO A 52 -2.34 1.81 -8.50
CA PRO A 52 -3.28 2.61 -7.71
C PRO A 52 -3.93 3.71 -8.57
N ALA A 53 -5.25 3.86 -8.46
CA ALA A 53 -6.01 4.84 -9.21
C ALA A 53 -6.74 5.81 -8.27
N GLU A 54 -6.76 7.10 -8.63
CA GLU A 54 -7.50 8.13 -7.87
C GLU A 54 -9.01 7.88 -7.83
N THR A 55 -9.52 7.14 -8.81
CA THR A 55 -10.93 6.76 -8.93
C THR A 55 -11.26 5.45 -8.22
N ASP A 56 -10.34 4.87 -7.46
CA ASP A 56 -10.58 3.64 -6.71
C ASP A 56 -11.44 3.94 -5.47
N PHE A 57 -12.75 3.69 -5.60
CA PHE A 57 -13.74 3.88 -4.54
C PHE A 57 -13.97 2.60 -3.73
N GLY A 58 -12.90 1.89 -3.38
CA GLY A 58 -12.92 0.88 -2.32
C GLY A 58 -13.67 -0.41 -2.65
N GLY A 59 -13.55 -0.87 -3.90
CA GLY A 59 -14.19 -2.11 -4.36
C GLY A 59 -13.80 -2.55 -5.76
N ASP A 60 -13.23 -1.66 -6.57
CA ASP A 60 -12.91 -1.93 -7.98
C ASP A 60 -11.77 -2.96 -8.15
N PHE A 61 -10.94 -3.12 -7.12
CA PHE A 61 -9.71 -3.93 -7.14
C PHE A 61 -9.70 -5.13 -6.17
N GLY A 62 -10.87 -5.59 -5.73
CA GLY A 62 -10.98 -6.89 -5.06
C GLY A 62 -10.98 -6.86 -3.52
N GLY A 63 -11.17 -5.70 -2.89
CA GLY A 63 -11.49 -5.63 -1.45
C GLY A 63 -10.31 -5.81 -0.49
N THR A 64 -9.08 -5.88 -1.01
CA THR A 64 -7.83 -5.80 -0.23
C THR A 64 -7.87 -4.58 0.69
N GLN A 65 -7.52 -4.77 1.97
CA GLN A 65 -7.41 -3.68 2.94
C GLN A 65 -5.95 -3.37 3.23
N TYR A 66 -5.61 -2.10 3.29
CA TYR A 66 -4.28 -1.59 3.61
C TYR A 66 -4.29 -0.87 4.94
N SER A 67 -3.33 -1.16 5.80
CA SER A 67 -3.09 -0.40 7.04
C SER A 67 -1.62 -0.05 7.16
N LEU A 68 -1.33 1.16 7.63
CA LEU A 68 0.01 1.67 7.87
C LEU A 68 0.28 1.77 9.36
N VAL A 69 1.40 1.19 9.78
CA VAL A 69 1.97 1.34 11.12
C VAL A 69 3.36 1.95 10.98
N VAL A 70 3.56 3.13 11.56
CA VAL A 70 4.87 3.79 11.61
C VAL A 70 5.42 3.67 13.02
N PHE A 71 6.61 3.10 13.17
CA PHE A 71 7.28 2.98 14.48
C PHE A 71 8.49 3.91 14.56
N ASN A 72 8.63 4.58 15.69
CA ASN A 72 9.66 5.58 15.96
C ASN A 72 10.53 5.17 17.15
N THR A 73 11.63 5.89 17.33
CA THR A 73 12.50 5.80 18.50
C THR A 73 12.07 6.80 19.58
N VAL A 74 12.73 6.75 20.74
CA VAL A 74 12.34 7.55 21.93
C VAL A 74 12.47 9.07 21.75
N ASP A 75 13.10 9.50 20.67
CA ASP A 75 13.36 10.89 20.29
C ASP A 75 12.15 11.60 19.68
N CYS A 76 11.08 10.89 19.33
CA CYS A 76 9.84 11.48 18.81
C CYS A 76 8.93 12.07 19.90
N ALA A 77 9.42 12.38 21.11
CA ALA A 77 8.58 12.95 22.16
C ALA A 77 8.23 14.42 21.85
N PRO A 78 6.97 14.87 22.07
CA PRO A 78 5.88 14.21 22.80
C PRO A 78 4.99 13.27 21.97
N GLU A 79 5.25 13.08 20.69
CA GLU A 79 4.47 12.22 19.80
C GLU A 79 4.56 10.73 20.17
N SER A 80 3.58 9.94 19.71
CA SER A 80 3.52 8.50 19.97
C SER A 80 4.65 7.75 19.26
N TYR A 81 5.29 6.81 19.97
CA TYR A 81 6.29 5.89 19.39
C TYR A 81 5.73 5.02 18.27
N VAL A 82 4.41 4.86 18.21
CA VAL A 82 3.72 4.13 17.15
C VAL A 82 2.54 4.95 16.66
N GLN A 83 2.46 5.17 15.35
CA GLN A 83 1.33 5.79 14.68
C GLN A 83 0.64 4.72 13.82
N CYS A 84 -0.68 4.59 13.97
CA CYS A 84 -1.48 3.62 13.23
C CYS A 84 -2.53 4.34 12.42
N HIS A 85 -2.62 4.02 11.13
CA HIS A 85 -3.70 4.46 10.26
C HIS A 85 -4.76 3.36 10.18
N ALA A 86 -6.03 3.78 10.18
CA ALA A 86 -7.15 2.85 10.04
C ALA A 86 -7.06 2.08 8.70
N PRO A 87 -7.58 0.85 8.60
CA PRO A 87 -7.60 0.14 7.34
C PRO A 87 -8.37 0.92 6.26
N THR A 88 -7.83 0.97 5.04
CA THR A 88 -8.49 1.51 3.86
C THR A 88 -8.45 0.52 2.72
N SER A 89 -9.52 0.46 1.93
CA SER A 89 -9.56 -0.27 0.66
C SER A 89 -8.94 0.51 -0.50
N SER A 90 -8.65 1.81 -0.33
CA SER A 90 -8.10 2.65 -1.40
C SER A 90 -6.57 2.62 -1.37
N ALA A 91 -5.97 2.00 -2.38
CA ALA A 91 -4.51 2.00 -2.53
C ALA A 91 -3.95 3.43 -2.72
N TYR A 92 -4.74 4.33 -3.34
CA TYR A 92 -4.35 5.73 -3.50
C TYR A 92 -4.33 6.48 -2.17
N GLU A 93 -5.38 6.36 -1.35
CA GLU A 93 -5.41 6.97 -0.01
C GLU A 93 -4.23 6.47 0.84
N PHE A 94 -3.95 5.16 0.79
CA PHE A 94 -2.80 4.58 1.48
C PHE A 94 -1.47 5.23 1.06
N LEU A 95 -1.27 5.51 -0.24
CA LEU A 95 -0.08 6.21 -0.72
C LEU A 95 0.06 7.62 -0.14
N THR A 96 -1.05 8.34 0.07
CA THR A 96 -0.99 9.67 0.70
C THR A 96 -0.48 9.62 2.13
N TRP A 97 -0.78 8.54 2.87
CA TRP A 97 -0.21 8.33 4.20
C TRP A 97 1.26 7.96 4.13
N LEU A 98 1.65 7.13 3.17
CA LEU A 98 3.04 6.78 2.93
C LEU A 98 3.91 8.02 2.67
N ASP A 99 3.36 9.00 1.96
CA ASP A 99 4.03 10.27 1.64
C ASP A 99 4.24 11.16 2.86
N SER A 100 3.51 10.94 3.94
CA SER A 100 3.65 11.68 5.21
C SER A 100 4.74 11.14 6.14
N ILE A 101 5.41 10.04 5.79
CA ILE A 101 6.51 9.46 6.58
C ILE A 101 7.78 10.35 6.52
N GLN A 102 7.77 11.45 5.75
CA GLN A 102 8.84 12.45 5.63
C GLN A 102 8.46 13.83 6.18
#